data_AF-A0A970NM17-F1
#
_entry.id   AF-A0A970NM17-F1
#
_cell.length_a   1.000
_cell.length_b   1.000
_cell.length_c   1.000
_cell.angle_alpha   90.00
_cell.angle_beta   90.00
_cell.angle_gamma   90.00
#
_symmetry.space_group_name_H-M   'P 1'
#
loop_
_entity.id
_entity.type
_entity.pdbx_description
1 polymer ?
#
loop_
_entity_poly.entity_id
_entity_poly.type
_entity_poly.pdbx_seq_one_letter_code
_entity_poly.pdbx_strand_id
1 'polypeptide(L)'
;MITQPPPVKQNASLCDELPIAAPAENVVVPTPPGAAVGHCARRVSSVEATDTVGKAANVLRLTAVPVVPVVRDGHIVGLMSQSQLSLNNGTSLDTPVEDVMLPPPPPLTSSMAAGLGLAAMEELGLEVAPVVSASGQLVGVVTRADLVALSSRSIRPPRCGGMATPLGVYLTTGMVRAGAGDLGLFLAGALMGVYAILSLAVIFAAVWLIDERWSVGLISAFGTVPATGRAVVYAPLALIAWMGLYALLFRSSPLAGYHAAEHMTVNAMEAGDDMTAEQVARHSRVHPRCGTNLVVVIATFAIVGELWDISGFWLGFLALVLALGRYTLGGLTQRYLTTRPPSPSELASGVRAGRELIERHQDAVGRPSNVLSRIWCMGLLQAMAGLFAASWAITSIASLLGFGQLVALIA
;
A
#
# COMPACT_ATOMS: atom_id res chain seq x y z
N MET A 1 -22.91 32.41 16.04
CA MET A 1 -23.58 31.53 17.02
C MET A 1 -23.73 30.16 16.39
N ILE A 2 -22.86 29.22 16.75
CA ILE A 2 -22.89 27.84 16.26
C ILE A 2 -23.65 27.03 17.30
N THR A 3 -24.82 26.53 16.94
CA THR A 3 -25.69 25.71 17.79
C THR A 3 -25.11 24.30 17.88
N GLN A 4 -24.82 23.82 19.10
CA GLN A 4 -24.42 22.44 19.35
C GLN A 4 -25.59 21.47 19.09
N PRO A 5 -25.32 20.24 18.60
CA PRO A 5 -26.35 19.21 18.49
C PRO A 5 -26.69 18.63 19.89
N PRO A 6 -27.91 18.08 20.07
CA PRO A 6 -28.39 17.61 21.37
C PRO A 6 -27.70 16.31 21.82
N PRO A 7 -27.67 16.03 23.15
CA PRO A 7 -26.99 14.86 23.69
C PRO A 7 -27.75 13.56 23.37
N VAL A 8 -26.99 12.54 22.97
CA VAL A 8 -27.49 11.17 22.75
C VAL A 8 -27.82 10.52 24.09
N LYS A 9 -29.08 10.11 24.28
CA LYS A 9 -29.52 9.30 25.43
C LYS A 9 -28.88 7.91 25.33
N GLN A 10 -28.05 7.55 26.31
CA GLN A 10 -27.60 6.18 26.53
C GLN A 10 -28.76 5.38 27.13
N ASN A 11 -29.27 4.40 26.40
CA ASN A 11 -30.15 3.38 26.98
C ASN A 11 -29.30 2.37 27.75
N ALA A 12 -29.30 2.50 29.07
CA ALA A 12 -28.84 1.47 29.99
C ALA A 12 -29.93 0.40 30.11
N SER A 13 -29.61 -0.84 29.73
CA SER A 13 -30.26 -2.11 30.12
C SER A 13 -30.00 -3.13 29.01
N LEU A 14 -28.91 -3.89 29.14
CA LEU A 14 -28.67 -5.22 28.53
C LEU A 14 -27.27 -5.75 28.96
N CYS A 15 -26.86 -5.44 30.20
CA CYS A 15 -25.61 -5.91 30.79
C CYS A 15 -25.90 -6.50 32.17
N ASP A 16 -26.79 -7.48 32.23
CA ASP A 16 -26.88 -8.39 33.36
C ASP A 16 -27.18 -9.78 32.79
N GLU A 17 -26.49 -10.78 33.33
CA GLU A 17 -26.55 -12.21 32.98
C GLU A 17 -25.58 -12.74 31.90
N LEU A 18 -24.28 -12.72 32.20
CA LEU A 18 -23.38 -13.80 31.76
C LEU A 18 -22.48 -14.22 32.95
N PRO A 19 -22.37 -15.52 33.28
CA PRO A 19 -21.58 -15.98 34.42
C PRO A 19 -20.09 -15.79 34.17
N ILE A 20 -19.42 -15.14 35.13
CA ILE A 20 -17.97 -14.97 35.15
C ILE A 20 -17.33 -16.35 35.36
N ALA A 21 -16.75 -16.90 34.30
CA ALA A 21 -15.93 -18.11 34.38
C ALA A 21 -14.65 -17.81 35.17
N ALA A 22 -14.28 -18.73 36.07
CA ALA A 22 -13.06 -18.70 36.86
C ALA A 22 -11.80 -18.61 35.98
N PRO A 23 -10.69 -18.01 36.48
CA PRO A 23 -9.47 -17.88 35.70
C PRO A 23 -8.93 -19.27 35.35
N ALA A 24 -8.86 -19.57 34.05
CA ALA A 24 -8.26 -20.79 33.54
C ALA A 24 -6.78 -20.84 33.92
N GLU A 25 -6.33 -22.02 34.37
CA GLU A 25 -4.94 -22.34 34.65
C GLU A 25 -4.02 -21.88 33.51
N ASN A 26 -2.81 -21.44 33.85
CA ASN A 26 -1.75 -21.06 32.92
C ASN A 26 -1.40 -22.22 31.98
N VAL A 27 -2.12 -22.31 30.87
CA VAL A 27 -1.74 -23.14 29.73
C VAL A 27 -0.55 -22.44 29.09
N VAL A 28 0.66 -22.94 29.38
CA VAL A 28 1.84 -22.65 28.56
C VAL A 28 1.57 -23.25 27.19
N VAL A 29 0.99 -22.46 26.30
CA VAL A 29 0.85 -22.80 24.89
C VAL A 29 2.27 -22.92 24.31
N PRO A 30 2.68 -24.07 23.76
CA PRO A 30 3.97 -24.18 23.13
C PRO A 30 4.00 -23.25 21.92
N THR A 31 4.79 -22.18 21.99
CA THR A 31 4.98 -21.25 20.88
C THR A 31 5.59 -22.02 19.70
N PRO A 32 4.94 -22.07 18.51
CA PRO A 32 5.58 -22.53 17.28
C PRO A 32 6.83 -21.67 17.00
N PRO A 33 7.81 -22.13 16.18
CA PRO A 33 9.14 -21.52 16.07
C PRO A 33 9.03 -20.00 15.92
N GLY A 34 9.25 -19.30 17.02
CA GLY A 34 8.96 -17.87 17.12
C GLY A 34 9.85 -17.11 16.15
N ALA A 35 9.29 -16.07 15.53
CA ALA A 35 10.09 -15.16 14.72
C ALA A 35 11.33 -14.72 15.51
N ALA A 36 12.48 -14.68 14.84
CA ALA A 36 13.73 -14.41 15.51
C ALA A 36 13.80 -12.95 16.00
N VAL A 37 14.50 -12.69 17.10
CA VAL A 37 14.68 -11.35 17.69
C VAL A 37 15.19 -10.36 16.63
N GLY A 38 16.08 -10.80 15.75
CA GLY A 38 16.60 -9.98 14.65
C GLY A 38 15.56 -9.44 13.69
N HIS A 39 14.37 -10.05 13.62
CA HIS A 39 13.30 -9.61 12.72
C HIS A 39 12.57 -8.36 13.19
N CYS A 40 12.51 -8.12 14.50
CA CYS A 40 11.95 -6.90 15.08
C CYS A 40 13.03 -5.89 15.51
N ALA A 41 14.31 -6.25 15.35
CA ALA A 41 15.43 -5.38 15.67
C ALA A 41 15.40 -4.11 14.80
N ARG A 42 15.23 -2.96 15.46
CA ARG A 42 15.27 -1.66 14.83
C ARG A 42 16.73 -1.32 14.53
N ARG A 43 17.03 -1.03 13.27
CA ARG A 43 18.33 -0.47 12.90
C ARG A 43 18.39 0.95 13.44
N VAL A 44 19.18 1.13 14.49
CA VAL A 44 19.49 2.43 15.08
C VAL A 44 20.90 2.83 14.70
N SER A 45 21.11 4.13 14.55
CA SER A 45 22.46 4.68 14.43
C SER A 45 23.21 4.42 15.75
N SER A 46 24.41 3.85 15.64
CA SER A 46 25.35 3.72 16.74
C SER A 46 26.33 4.89 16.74
N VAL A 47 27.07 5.04 17.84
CA VAL A 47 28.25 5.92 17.93
C VAL A 47 29.49 5.09 18.19
N GLU A 48 30.64 5.57 17.70
CA GLU A 48 31.93 4.96 18.05
C GLU A 48 32.30 5.33 19.49
N ALA A 49 33.05 4.45 20.16
CA ALA A 49 33.53 4.67 21.53
C ALA A 49 34.29 6.00 21.71
N THR A 50 35.00 6.43 20.66
CA THR A 50 35.81 7.66 20.61
C THR A 50 35.02 8.89 20.19
N ASP A 51 33.74 8.75 19.82
CA ASP A 51 32.88 9.88 19.52
C ASP A 51 32.58 10.70 20.79
N THR A 52 32.12 11.95 20.62
CA THR A 52 31.80 12.83 21.74
C THR A 52 30.38 12.63 22.26
N VAL A 53 30.17 12.94 23.54
CA VAL A 53 28.84 12.96 24.17
C VAL A 53 27.84 13.82 23.39
N GLY A 54 28.28 14.95 22.84
CA GLY A 54 27.44 15.81 21.98
C GLY A 54 26.95 15.11 20.71
N LYS A 55 27.81 14.30 20.07
CA LYS A 55 27.42 13.48 18.92
C LYS A 55 26.41 12.40 19.33
N ALA A 56 26.66 11.70 20.44
CA ALA A 56 25.72 10.72 20.99
C ALA A 56 24.37 11.34 21.37
N ALA A 57 24.35 12.55 21.93
CA ALA A 57 23.13 13.29 22.22
C ALA A 57 22.33 13.64 20.96
N ASN A 58 23.02 14.04 19.89
CA ASN A 58 22.35 14.30 18.61
C ASN A 58 21.79 13.02 17.99
N VAL A 59 22.50 11.89 18.10
CA VAL A 59 22.00 10.59 17.65
C VAL A 59 20.77 10.17 18.47
N LEU A 60 20.84 10.27 19.81
CA LEU A 60 19.73 9.98 20.74
C LEU A 60 18.48 10.80 20.39
N ARG A 61 18.64 12.07 20.02
CA ARG A 61 17.53 12.94 19.59
C ARG A 61 16.83 12.45 18.33
N LEU A 62 17.56 11.77 17.44
CA LEU A 62 17.07 11.29 16.15
C LEU A 62 16.58 9.84 16.21
N THR A 63 16.90 9.10 17.27
CA THR A 63 16.48 7.71 17.44
C THR A 63 15.14 7.59 18.15
N ALA A 64 14.32 6.62 17.75
CA ALA A 64 13.01 6.33 18.36
C ALA A 64 13.10 5.54 19.69
N VAL A 65 14.29 5.40 20.26
CA VAL A 65 14.60 4.56 21.42
C VAL A 65 15.46 5.38 22.38
N PRO A 66 15.26 5.31 23.71
CA PRO A 66 15.95 6.19 24.67
C PRO A 66 17.41 5.80 24.94
N VAL A 67 18.00 4.96 24.09
CA VAL A 67 19.38 4.47 24.20
C VAL A 67 20.05 4.46 22.83
N VAL A 68 21.34 4.74 22.81
CA VAL A 68 22.20 4.61 21.64
C VAL A 68 23.28 3.56 21.91
N PRO A 69 23.42 2.55 21.04
CA PRO A 69 24.52 1.61 21.11
C PRO A 69 25.86 2.29 20.86
N VAL A 70 26.83 2.00 21.72
CA VAL A 70 28.23 2.39 21.56
C VAL A 70 28.98 1.21 21.00
N VAL A 71 29.66 1.40 19.88
CA VAL A 71 30.38 0.35 19.16
C VAL A 71 31.87 0.66 19.05
N ARG A 72 32.65 -0.39 18.79
CA ARG A 72 34.04 -0.30 18.34
C ARG A 72 34.21 -1.33 17.22
N ASP A 73 34.55 -0.86 16.02
CA ASP A 73 34.64 -1.71 14.82
C ASP A 73 33.37 -2.56 14.59
N GLY A 74 32.19 -1.96 14.82
CA GLY A 74 30.88 -2.60 14.66
C GLY A 74 30.46 -3.58 15.77
N HIS A 75 31.33 -3.85 16.76
CA HIS A 75 30.99 -4.65 17.94
C HIS A 75 30.49 -3.76 19.07
N ILE A 76 29.46 -4.20 19.78
CA ILE A 76 28.92 -3.42 20.89
C ILE A 76 29.86 -3.44 22.10
N VAL A 77 30.21 -2.26 22.60
CA VAL A 77 31.09 -2.06 23.76
C VAL A 77 30.42 -1.29 24.90
N GLY A 78 29.24 -0.72 24.66
CA GLY A 78 28.46 -0.03 25.69
C GLY A 78 27.11 0.46 25.19
N LEU A 79 26.34 1.06 26.11
CA LEU A 79 25.12 1.78 25.81
C LEU A 79 25.19 3.18 26.42
N MET A 80 24.64 4.16 25.71
CA MET A 80 24.41 5.49 26.27
C MET A 80 22.92 5.77 26.30
N SER A 81 22.38 6.07 27.47
CA SER A 81 20.95 6.39 27.66
C SER A 81 20.71 7.88 27.80
N GLN A 82 19.48 8.32 27.53
CA GLN A 82 19.10 9.72 27.70
C GLN A 82 19.27 10.22 29.15
N SER A 83 19.13 9.36 30.15
CA SER A 83 19.31 9.74 31.57
C SER A 83 20.76 10.14 31.88
N GLN A 84 21.74 9.65 31.11
CA GLN A 84 23.15 10.01 31.26
C GLN A 84 23.51 11.36 30.64
N LEU A 85 22.62 11.93 29.82
CA LEU A 85 22.77 13.27 29.25
C LEU A 85 22.33 14.40 30.21
N SER A 86 21.90 14.06 31.43
CA SER A 86 21.43 15.07 32.37
C SER A 86 22.58 16.03 32.77
N LEU A 87 22.31 17.34 32.66
CA LEU A 87 23.28 18.43 32.87
C LEU A 87 23.88 18.48 34.30
N ASN A 88 23.35 17.70 35.25
CA ASN A 88 23.80 17.69 36.63
C ASN A 88 25.05 16.85 36.89
N ASN A 89 25.58 16.13 35.88
CA ASN A 89 26.73 15.24 36.04
C ASN A 89 28.09 15.90 35.75
N GLY A 90 28.14 17.18 35.35
CA GLY A 90 29.40 17.88 35.06
C GLY A 90 30.15 17.35 33.82
N THR A 91 29.52 16.49 33.02
CA THR A 91 30.08 15.93 31.80
C THR A 91 30.09 16.96 30.68
N SER A 92 31.27 17.21 30.08
CA SER A 92 31.39 18.07 28.90
C SER A 92 30.80 17.38 27.67
N LEU A 93 30.23 18.14 26.74
CA LEU A 93 29.76 17.59 25.46
C LEU A 93 30.90 17.07 24.59
N ASP A 94 32.14 17.49 24.86
CA ASP A 94 33.35 17.05 24.15
C ASP A 94 33.99 15.80 24.76
N THR A 95 33.49 15.33 25.92
CA THR A 95 33.97 14.11 26.55
C THR A 95 33.74 12.91 25.61
N PRO A 96 34.72 11.99 25.46
CA PRO A 96 34.52 10.73 24.77
C PRO A 96 33.38 9.91 25.37
N VAL A 97 32.59 9.25 24.53
CA VAL A 97 31.45 8.44 24.97
C VAL A 97 31.91 7.25 25.83
N GLU A 98 33.07 6.68 25.54
CA GLU A 98 33.62 5.55 26.30
C GLU A 98 33.88 5.85 27.78
N ASP A 99 34.10 7.12 28.13
CA ASP A 99 34.34 7.54 29.52
C ASP A 99 33.06 7.60 30.36
N VAL A 100 31.90 7.64 29.71
CA VAL A 100 30.60 7.84 30.37
C VAL A 100 29.54 6.79 30.03
N MET A 101 29.79 5.91 29.07
CA MET A 101 28.86 4.85 28.68
C MET A 101 28.60 3.85 29.81
N LEU A 102 27.43 3.23 29.80
CA LEU A 102 27.17 2.04 30.61
C LEU A 102 27.77 0.81 29.92
N PRO A 103 28.23 -0.19 30.70
CA PRO A 103 28.60 -1.48 30.14
C PRO A 103 27.40 -2.07 29.37
N PRO A 104 27.64 -2.76 28.25
CA PRO A 104 26.56 -3.27 27.44
C PRO A 104 25.89 -4.43 28.20
N PRO A 105 24.55 -4.47 28.26
CA PRO A 105 23.86 -5.65 28.76
C PRO A 105 24.14 -6.84 27.81
N PRO A 106 23.98 -8.08 28.28
CA PRO A 106 24.10 -9.26 27.43
C PRO A 106 23.27 -9.09 26.15
N PRO A 107 23.91 -9.12 24.96
CA PRO A 107 23.20 -8.86 23.73
C PRO A 107 22.35 -10.07 23.34
N LEU A 108 21.21 -9.82 22.72
CA LEU A 108 20.39 -10.87 22.13
C LEU A 108 20.95 -11.24 20.76
N THR A 109 21.00 -12.54 20.44
CA THR A 109 21.41 -12.98 19.10
C THR A 109 20.26 -12.81 18.12
N SER A 110 20.56 -12.36 16.90
CA SER A 110 19.54 -12.12 15.86
C SER A 110 18.73 -13.37 15.48
N SER A 111 19.28 -14.57 15.67
CA SER A 111 18.62 -15.87 15.44
C SER A 111 17.81 -16.38 16.63
N MET A 112 17.92 -15.75 17.80
CA MET A 112 17.22 -16.17 19.03
C MET A 112 15.70 -16.06 18.83
N ALA A 113 14.91 -16.99 19.35
CA ALA A 113 13.46 -16.89 19.32
C ALA A 113 12.96 -15.71 20.16
N ALA A 114 11.96 -14.96 19.67
CA ALA A 114 11.41 -13.78 20.37
C ALA A 114 11.01 -14.06 21.83
N GLY A 115 10.38 -15.21 22.11
CA GLY A 115 9.98 -15.60 23.46
C GLY A 115 11.17 -15.78 24.41
N LEU A 116 12.28 -16.36 23.93
CA LEU A 116 13.51 -16.48 24.70
C LEU A 116 14.16 -15.12 24.94
N GLY A 117 14.16 -14.25 23.92
CA GLY A 117 14.63 -12.88 24.08
C GLY A 117 13.81 -12.09 25.10
N LEU A 118 12.49 -12.27 25.09
CA LEU A 118 11.59 -11.61 26.04
C LEU A 118 11.84 -12.09 27.47
N ALA A 119 11.99 -13.40 27.67
CA ALA A 119 12.33 -13.98 28.96
C ALA A 119 13.69 -13.47 29.48
N ALA A 120 14.71 -13.42 28.61
CA ALA A 120 16.03 -12.90 28.96
C ALA A 120 15.97 -11.40 29.34
N MET A 121 15.20 -10.59 28.61
CA MET A 121 14.99 -9.19 28.96
C MET A 121 14.25 -9.02 30.29
N GLU A 122 13.28 -9.88 30.59
CA GLU A 122 12.53 -9.87 31.85
C GLU A 122 13.39 -10.27 33.05
N GLU A 123 14.18 -11.34 32.91
CA GLU A 123 15.11 -11.79 33.94
C GLU A 123 16.17 -10.74 34.28
N LEU A 124 16.67 -10.03 33.26
CA LEU A 124 17.70 -8.99 33.40
C LEU A 124 17.13 -7.60 33.69
N GLY A 125 15.80 -7.43 33.75
CA GLY A 125 15.16 -6.13 33.95
C GLY A 125 15.45 -5.11 32.84
N LEU A 126 15.65 -5.56 31.61
CA LEU A 126 16.01 -4.71 30.46
C LEU A 126 14.76 -4.19 29.75
N GLU A 127 14.66 -2.87 29.60
CA GLU A 127 13.64 -2.26 28.74
C GLU A 127 14.04 -2.28 27.26
N VAL A 128 15.35 -2.20 27.00
CA VAL A 128 15.96 -2.20 25.66
C VAL A 128 17.17 -3.11 25.67
N ALA A 129 17.28 -3.97 24.65
CA ALA A 129 18.42 -4.86 24.47
C ALA A 129 19.05 -4.67 23.09
N PRO A 130 20.39 -4.64 23.00
CA PRO A 130 21.10 -4.68 21.72
C PRO A 130 20.98 -6.06 21.09
N VAL A 131 20.86 -6.09 19.77
CA VAL A 131 20.79 -7.32 18.97
C VAL A 131 22.04 -7.42 18.13
N VAL A 132 22.72 -8.56 18.20
CA VAL A 132 23.96 -8.84 17.47
C VAL A 132 23.80 -10.01 16.51
N SER A 133 24.61 -10.03 15.45
CA SER A 133 24.72 -11.17 14.55
C SER A 133 25.42 -12.34 15.22
N ALA A 134 25.45 -13.50 14.56
CA ALA A 134 26.28 -14.64 15.01
C ALA A 134 27.78 -14.31 15.10
N SER A 135 28.25 -13.28 14.37
CA SER A 135 29.63 -12.80 14.40
C SER A 135 29.87 -11.67 15.42
N GLY A 136 28.88 -11.35 16.27
CA GLY A 136 28.99 -10.31 17.30
C GLY A 136 28.82 -8.87 16.81
N GLN A 137 28.51 -8.67 15.53
CA GLN A 137 28.29 -7.34 14.95
C GLN A 137 26.91 -6.80 15.32
N LEU A 138 26.80 -5.51 15.60
CA LEU A 138 25.52 -4.88 15.92
C LEU A 138 24.55 -4.95 14.72
N VAL A 139 23.39 -5.56 14.94
CA VAL A 139 22.27 -5.61 13.99
C VAL A 139 21.28 -4.49 14.25
N GLY A 140 21.04 -4.18 15.53
CA GLY A 140 20.10 -3.14 15.95
C GLY A 140 19.78 -3.23 17.44
N VAL A 141 18.62 -2.68 17.83
CA VAL A 141 18.09 -2.78 19.19
C VAL A 141 16.64 -3.26 19.18
N VAL A 142 16.21 -3.91 20.25
CA VAL A 142 14.81 -4.29 20.48
C VAL A 142 14.34 -3.77 21.81
N THR A 143 13.07 -3.36 21.88
CA THR A 143 12.41 -3.04 23.13
C THR A 143 11.60 -4.24 23.62
N ARG A 144 11.26 -4.27 24.92
CA ARG A 144 10.33 -5.27 25.45
C ARG A 144 9.00 -5.29 24.68
N ALA A 145 8.49 -4.12 24.29
CA ALA A 145 7.27 -3.99 23.49
C ALA A 145 7.39 -4.63 22.10
N ASP A 146 8.55 -4.52 21.45
CA ASP A 146 8.79 -5.17 20.15
C ASP A 146 8.72 -6.71 20.28
N LEU A 147 9.32 -7.27 21.33
CA LEU A 147 9.31 -8.72 21.58
C LEU A 147 7.95 -9.23 22.06
N VAL A 148 7.21 -8.43 22.85
CA VAL A 148 5.81 -8.75 23.21
C VAL A 148 4.95 -8.75 21.97
N ALA A 149 5.05 -7.74 21.10
CA ALA A 149 4.24 -7.68 19.87
C ALA A 149 4.54 -8.84 18.91
N LEU A 150 5.80 -9.23 18.81
CA LEU A 150 6.24 -10.37 18.00
C LEU A 150 5.74 -11.70 18.61
N SER A 151 5.83 -11.86 19.92
CA SER A 151 5.34 -13.04 20.65
C SER A 151 3.81 -13.16 20.64
N SER A 152 3.10 -12.03 20.71
CA SER A 152 1.64 -11.97 20.72
C SER A 152 1.02 -11.98 19.32
N ARG A 153 1.83 -12.12 18.26
CA ARG A 153 1.38 -12.06 16.86
C ARG A 153 0.47 -10.84 16.60
N SER A 154 0.85 -9.67 17.10
CA SER A 154 0.08 -8.42 16.94
C SER A 154 0.68 -7.47 15.91
N ILE A 155 1.82 -7.84 15.30
CA ILE A 155 2.46 -7.05 14.24
C ILE A 155 1.55 -6.97 13.02
N ARG A 156 1.29 -5.75 12.57
CA ARG A 156 0.51 -5.46 11.37
C ARG A 156 1.39 -4.78 10.33
N PRO A 157 1.14 -5.00 9.03
CA PRO A 157 1.87 -4.31 7.99
C PRO A 157 1.58 -2.80 8.08
N PRO A 158 2.61 -1.93 8.09
CA PRO A 158 2.41 -0.48 8.23
C PRO A 158 1.79 0.14 6.98
N ARG A 159 1.97 -0.53 5.83
CA ARG A 159 1.40 -0.14 4.55
C ARG A 159 1.07 -1.38 3.75
N CYS A 160 -0.03 -1.33 3.03
CA CYS A 160 -0.37 -2.31 2.02
C CYS A 160 -0.82 -1.64 0.72
N GLY A 161 -0.86 -2.44 -0.34
CA GLY A 161 -1.55 -2.11 -1.59
C GLY A 161 -2.38 -3.31 -2.01
N GLY A 162 -3.15 -3.14 -3.07
CA GLY A 162 -4.02 -4.19 -3.57
C GLY A 162 -4.46 -3.98 -5.00
N MET A 163 -5.21 -4.96 -5.50
CA MET A 163 -5.83 -4.92 -6.81
C MET A 163 -7.19 -5.63 -6.74
N ALA A 164 -8.20 -5.04 -7.36
CA ALA A 164 -9.47 -5.71 -7.60
C ALA A 164 -9.30 -6.73 -8.72
N THR A 165 -9.75 -7.97 -8.48
CA THR A 165 -9.72 -9.01 -9.50
C THR A 165 -11.10 -9.64 -9.67
N PRO A 166 -11.39 -10.28 -10.82
CA PRO A 166 -12.65 -11.02 -10.99
C PRO A 166 -12.81 -12.18 -10.02
N LEU A 167 -11.72 -12.67 -9.42
CA LEU A 167 -11.70 -13.77 -8.46
C LEU A 167 -11.64 -13.31 -7.00
N GLY A 168 -11.71 -11.99 -6.74
CA GLY A 168 -11.68 -11.42 -5.40
C GLY A 168 -10.66 -10.31 -5.23
N VAL A 169 -10.48 -9.88 -3.97
CA VAL A 169 -9.47 -8.89 -3.59
C VAL A 169 -8.09 -9.53 -3.52
N TYR A 170 -7.11 -8.90 -4.16
CA TYR A 170 -5.69 -9.16 -3.98
C TYR A 170 -5.09 -8.09 -3.08
N LEU A 171 -4.28 -8.48 -2.08
CA LEU A 171 -3.51 -7.55 -1.25
C LEU A 171 -2.03 -7.94 -1.21
N THR A 172 -1.19 -6.93 -1.00
CA THR A 172 0.26 -7.10 -0.93
C THR A 172 0.93 -6.08 -0.02
N THR A 173 1.99 -6.50 0.66
CA THR A 173 2.93 -5.61 1.37
C THR A 173 4.16 -5.29 0.53
N GLY A 174 4.22 -5.79 -0.71
CA GLY A 174 5.42 -5.84 -1.53
C GLY A 174 6.36 -7.00 -1.16
N MET A 175 6.19 -7.65 -0.02
CA MET A 175 6.97 -8.87 0.33
C MET A 175 6.09 -10.12 0.39
N VAL A 176 4.84 -9.92 0.78
CA VAL A 176 3.87 -10.96 1.03
C VAL A 176 2.59 -10.63 0.27
N ARG A 177 1.94 -11.66 -0.26
CA ARG A 177 0.70 -11.60 -1.03
C ARG A 177 -0.43 -12.32 -0.30
N ALA A 178 -1.67 -11.89 -0.48
CA ALA A 178 -2.86 -12.54 0.07
C ALA A 178 -4.09 -12.31 -0.82
N GLY A 179 -5.11 -13.17 -0.66
CA GLY A 179 -6.33 -13.12 -1.44
C GLY A 179 -6.17 -13.74 -2.83
N ALA A 180 -6.70 -13.07 -3.86
CA ALA A 180 -6.72 -13.59 -5.22
C ALA A 180 -5.30 -13.92 -5.76
N GLY A 181 -5.14 -15.06 -6.43
CA GLY A 181 -3.85 -15.50 -6.95
C GLY A 181 -3.45 -14.85 -8.29
N ASP A 182 -2.36 -15.35 -8.88
CA ASP A 182 -1.83 -14.86 -10.16
C ASP A 182 -2.85 -14.96 -11.31
N LEU A 183 -3.71 -15.98 -11.31
CA LEU A 183 -4.84 -16.09 -12.25
C LEU A 183 -5.83 -14.93 -12.09
N GLY A 184 -6.14 -14.51 -10.86
CA GLY A 184 -7.02 -13.39 -10.61
C GLY A 184 -6.45 -12.09 -11.18
N LEU A 185 -5.16 -11.84 -10.92
CA LEU A 185 -4.44 -10.69 -11.45
C LEU A 185 -4.40 -10.68 -12.99
N PHE A 186 -4.10 -11.83 -13.60
CA PHE A 186 -4.13 -12.00 -15.05
C PHE A 186 -5.52 -11.70 -15.62
N LEU A 187 -6.58 -12.28 -15.03
CA LEU A 187 -7.95 -12.04 -15.47
C LEU A 187 -8.40 -10.58 -15.27
N ALA A 188 -7.91 -9.90 -14.23
CA ALA A 188 -8.15 -8.46 -14.05
C ALA A 188 -7.59 -7.66 -15.23
N GLY A 189 -6.34 -7.94 -15.61
CA GLY A 189 -5.69 -7.38 -16.79
C GLY A 189 -6.45 -7.65 -18.08
N ALA A 190 -6.79 -8.91 -18.32
CA ALA A 190 -7.52 -9.34 -19.51
C ALA A 190 -8.89 -8.64 -19.60
N LEU A 191 -9.62 -8.57 -18.50
CA LEU A 191 -10.93 -7.92 -18.45
C LEU A 191 -10.85 -6.41 -18.70
N MET A 192 -9.84 -5.74 -18.14
CA MET A 192 -9.57 -4.33 -18.44
C MET A 192 -9.26 -4.13 -19.93
N GLY A 193 -8.49 -5.03 -20.56
CA GLY A 193 -8.23 -5.01 -22.00
C GLY A 193 -9.48 -5.19 -22.85
N VAL A 194 -10.31 -6.16 -22.48
CA VAL A 194 -11.62 -6.40 -23.13
C VAL A 194 -12.49 -5.15 -23.07
N TYR A 195 -12.60 -4.49 -21.90
CA TYR A 195 -13.38 -3.27 -21.77
C TYR A 195 -12.81 -2.12 -22.61
N ALA A 196 -11.49 -1.96 -22.67
CA ALA A 196 -10.85 -0.93 -23.47
C ALA A 196 -11.13 -1.12 -24.96
N ILE A 197 -10.97 -2.34 -25.48
CA ILE A 197 -11.19 -2.64 -26.90
C ILE A 197 -12.68 -2.62 -27.25
N LEU A 198 -13.55 -3.19 -26.41
CA LEU A 198 -14.99 -3.18 -26.65
C LEU A 198 -15.53 -1.75 -26.70
N SER A 199 -15.14 -0.90 -25.75
CA SER A 199 -15.57 0.51 -25.75
C SER A 199 -15.04 1.24 -26.98
N LEU A 200 -13.79 1.02 -27.38
CA LEU A 200 -13.21 1.63 -28.57
C LEU A 200 -13.95 1.21 -29.85
N ALA A 201 -14.20 -0.09 -30.01
CA ALA A 201 -14.94 -0.64 -31.14
C ALA A 201 -16.37 -0.06 -31.23
N VAL A 202 -17.07 0.08 -30.10
CA VAL A 202 -18.41 0.65 -30.06
C VAL A 202 -18.41 2.13 -30.44
N ILE A 203 -17.48 2.94 -29.91
CA ILE A 203 -17.37 4.36 -30.30
C ILE A 203 -17.00 4.50 -31.76
N PHE A 204 -16.04 3.71 -32.24
CA PHE A 204 -15.64 3.71 -33.66
C PHE A 204 -16.83 3.35 -34.57
N ALA A 205 -17.57 2.29 -34.25
CA ALA A 205 -18.75 1.89 -35.01
C ALA A 205 -19.84 2.98 -35.00
N ALA A 206 -20.08 3.63 -33.86
CA ALA A 206 -21.03 4.73 -33.76
C ALA A 206 -20.60 5.93 -34.62
N VAL A 207 -19.31 6.31 -34.58
CA VAL A 207 -18.76 7.38 -35.41
C VAL A 207 -18.87 7.04 -36.90
N TRP A 208 -18.52 5.83 -37.28
CA TRP A 208 -18.64 5.35 -38.66
C TRP A 208 -20.09 5.41 -39.17
N LEU A 209 -21.06 4.93 -38.38
CA LEU A 209 -22.49 5.01 -38.73
C LEU A 209 -22.98 6.45 -38.91
N ILE A 210 -22.50 7.36 -38.06
CA ILE A 210 -22.86 8.79 -38.14
C ILE A 210 -22.29 9.40 -39.42
N ASP A 211 -21.04 9.11 -39.76
CA ASP A 211 -20.43 9.62 -40.98
C ASP A 211 -21.06 9.06 -42.24
N GLU A 212 -21.41 7.78 -42.26
CA GLU A 212 -22.13 7.17 -43.39
C GLU A 212 -23.50 7.85 -43.61
N ARG A 213 -24.20 8.19 -42.52
CA ARG A 213 -25.56 8.73 -42.61
C ARG A 213 -25.64 10.24 -42.87
N TRP A 214 -24.68 11.01 -42.35
CA TRP A 214 -24.72 12.47 -42.32
C TRP A 214 -23.47 13.16 -42.88
N SER A 215 -22.42 12.41 -43.22
CA SER A 215 -21.19 12.93 -43.86
C SER A 215 -20.54 14.10 -43.12
N VAL A 216 -20.59 14.07 -41.78
CA VAL A 216 -20.08 15.14 -40.90
C VAL A 216 -18.55 15.08 -40.75
N GLY A 217 -17.94 13.92 -41.02
CA GLY A 217 -16.49 13.70 -40.99
C GLY A 217 -15.94 13.47 -39.59
N LEU A 218 -16.73 12.90 -38.66
CA LEU A 218 -16.31 12.52 -37.32
C LEU A 218 -15.19 11.47 -37.33
N ILE A 219 -15.08 10.64 -38.36
CA ILE A 219 -14.04 9.62 -38.52
C ILE A 219 -12.64 10.23 -38.53
N SER A 220 -12.51 11.54 -38.83
CA SER A 220 -11.24 12.26 -38.70
C SER A 220 -10.68 12.23 -37.26
N ALA A 221 -11.53 11.98 -36.26
CA ALA A 221 -11.13 11.75 -34.86
C ALA A 221 -10.18 10.54 -34.68
N PHE A 222 -10.19 9.60 -35.63
CA PHE A 222 -9.43 8.34 -35.55
C PHE A 222 -8.25 8.25 -36.54
N GLY A 223 -7.96 9.31 -37.30
CA GLY A 223 -6.74 9.37 -38.11
C GLY A 223 -6.89 9.97 -39.51
N THR A 224 -6.66 11.27 -39.61
CA THR A 224 -6.05 11.86 -40.82
C THR A 224 -5.00 12.89 -40.39
N VAL A 225 -3.73 12.67 -40.77
CA VAL A 225 -2.67 13.69 -40.72
C VAL A 225 -2.58 14.32 -42.12
N PRO A 226 -2.63 15.66 -42.27
CA PRO A 226 -2.73 16.64 -41.20
C PRO A 226 -4.13 16.69 -40.62
N ALA A 227 -4.21 16.94 -39.31
CA ALA A 227 -5.46 17.24 -38.63
C ALA A 227 -6.14 18.40 -39.37
N THR A 228 -7.16 18.10 -40.16
CA THR A 228 -8.07 19.14 -40.66
C THR A 228 -8.70 19.82 -39.44
N GLY A 229 -9.22 21.05 -39.59
CA GLY A 229 -9.80 21.77 -38.44
C GLY A 229 -10.89 21.00 -37.68
N ARG A 230 -11.52 20.00 -38.31
CA ARG A 230 -12.50 19.10 -37.70
C ARG A 230 -11.86 18.05 -36.77
N ALA A 231 -10.68 17.53 -37.10
CA ALA A 231 -10.01 16.50 -36.31
C ALA A 231 -9.61 17.00 -34.91
N VAL A 232 -9.14 18.26 -34.80
CA VAL A 232 -8.79 18.91 -33.53
C VAL A 232 -9.98 18.98 -32.56
N VAL A 233 -11.20 19.10 -33.09
CA VAL A 233 -12.42 19.15 -32.26
C VAL A 233 -12.93 17.75 -31.93
N TYR A 234 -12.91 16.83 -32.90
CA TYR A 234 -13.55 15.52 -32.75
C TYR A 234 -12.70 14.49 -32.01
N ALA A 235 -11.36 14.55 -32.08
CA ALA A 235 -10.49 13.60 -31.38
C ALA A 235 -10.65 13.63 -29.85
N PRO A 236 -10.62 14.80 -29.18
CA PRO A 236 -10.87 14.88 -27.74
C PRO A 236 -12.27 14.41 -27.34
N LEU A 237 -13.29 14.66 -28.18
CA LEU A 237 -14.66 14.20 -27.93
C LEU A 237 -14.76 12.68 -28.05
N ALA A 238 -14.12 12.08 -29.06
CA ALA A 238 -14.05 10.63 -29.21
C ALA A 238 -13.28 9.97 -28.06
N LEU A 239 -12.18 10.58 -27.60
CA LEU A 239 -11.42 10.14 -26.43
C LEU A 239 -12.27 10.19 -25.16
N ILE A 240 -12.98 11.30 -24.90
CA ILE A 240 -13.90 11.42 -23.77
C ILE A 240 -15.02 10.39 -23.85
N ALA A 241 -15.62 10.18 -25.02
CA ALA A 241 -16.69 9.20 -25.22
C ALA A 241 -16.20 7.77 -24.98
N TRP A 242 -15.02 7.42 -25.49
CA TRP A 242 -14.38 6.13 -25.28
C TRP A 242 -14.07 5.88 -23.80
N MET A 243 -13.41 6.83 -23.14
CA MET A 243 -13.10 6.75 -21.71
C MET A 243 -14.37 6.69 -20.84
N GLY A 244 -15.41 7.43 -21.21
CA GLY A 244 -16.70 7.42 -20.53
C GLY A 244 -17.39 6.05 -20.64
N LEU A 245 -17.39 5.45 -21.83
CA LEU A 245 -17.93 4.11 -22.04
C LEU A 245 -17.10 3.03 -21.32
N TYR A 246 -15.77 3.14 -21.36
CA TYR A 246 -14.88 2.26 -20.58
C TYR A 246 -15.21 2.34 -19.09
N ALA A 247 -15.33 3.54 -18.53
CA ALA A 247 -15.65 3.75 -17.13
C ALA A 247 -17.03 3.20 -16.76
N LEU A 248 -18.02 3.31 -17.66
CA LEU A 248 -19.35 2.74 -17.48
C LEU A 248 -19.29 1.20 -17.43
N LEU A 249 -18.59 0.57 -18.38
CA LEU A 249 -18.39 -0.89 -18.40
C LEU A 249 -17.71 -1.36 -17.12
N PHE A 250 -16.60 -0.71 -16.73
CA PHE A 250 -15.89 -1.02 -15.49
C PHE A 250 -16.81 -0.88 -14.27
N ARG A 251 -17.52 0.24 -14.14
CA ARG A 251 -18.44 0.53 -13.03
C ARG A 251 -19.55 -0.49 -12.89
N SER A 252 -20.08 -0.94 -14.02
CA SER A 252 -21.17 -1.93 -14.08
C SER A 252 -20.70 -3.35 -13.75
N SER A 253 -19.40 -3.60 -13.78
CA SER A 253 -18.83 -4.92 -13.49
C SER A 253 -18.67 -5.18 -11.98
N PRO A 254 -18.48 -6.45 -11.58
CA PRO A 254 -18.08 -6.79 -10.22
C PRO A 254 -16.74 -6.17 -9.77
N LEU A 255 -15.84 -5.81 -10.71
CA LEU A 255 -14.55 -5.21 -10.36
C LEU A 255 -14.71 -3.92 -9.55
N ALA A 256 -15.72 -3.09 -9.85
CA ALA A 256 -15.95 -1.85 -9.10
C ALA A 256 -16.36 -2.11 -7.64
N GLY A 257 -16.99 -3.24 -7.34
CA GLY A 257 -17.32 -3.67 -5.98
C GLY A 257 -16.09 -4.22 -5.25
N TYR A 258 -15.33 -5.11 -5.90
CA TYR A 258 -14.07 -5.61 -5.35
C TYR A 258 -13.03 -4.49 -5.14
N HIS A 259 -13.00 -3.47 -5.99
CA HIS A 259 -12.13 -2.31 -5.85
C HIS A 259 -12.50 -1.46 -4.62
N ALA A 260 -13.80 -1.28 -4.37
CA ALA A 260 -14.24 -0.64 -3.14
C ALA A 260 -13.86 -1.45 -1.90
N ALA A 261 -14.05 -2.78 -1.94
CA ALA A 261 -13.69 -3.68 -0.85
C ALA A 261 -12.18 -3.69 -0.57
N GLU A 262 -11.34 -3.64 -1.61
CA GLU A 262 -9.90 -3.51 -1.49
C GLU A 262 -9.52 -2.20 -0.78
N HIS A 263 -9.99 -1.05 -1.25
CA HIS A 263 -9.74 0.23 -0.59
C HIS A 263 -10.21 0.28 0.86
N MET A 264 -11.42 -0.22 1.14
CA MET A 264 -11.96 -0.27 2.50
C MET A 264 -11.10 -1.14 3.40
N THR A 265 -10.62 -2.29 2.90
CA THR A 265 -9.77 -3.21 3.67
C THR A 265 -8.41 -2.59 3.95
N VAL A 266 -7.78 -1.94 2.96
CA VAL A 266 -6.51 -1.24 3.11
C VAL A 266 -6.64 -0.11 4.14
N ASN A 267 -7.69 0.72 4.04
CA ASN A 267 -7.95 1.79 5.00
C ASN A 267 -8.13 1.27 6.43
N ALA A 268 -8.93 0.21 6.61
CA ALA A 268 -9.12 -0.42 7.91
C ALA A 268 -7.81 -0.97 8.49
N MET A 269 -6.99 -1.60 7.65
CA MET A 269 -5.71 -2.16 8.06
C MET A 269 -4.72 -1.07 8.49
N GLU A 270 -4.65 0.04 7.74
CA GLU A 270 -3.76 1.17 8.03
C GLU A 270 -4.24 2.02 9.21
N ALA A 271 -5.53 1.99 9.51
CA ALA A 271 -6.09 2.54 10.74
C ALA A 271 -5.81 1.67 11.98
N GLY A 272 -5.37 0.41 11.78
CA GLY A 272 -5.14 -0.54 12.87
C GLY A 272 -6.42 -1.25 13.35
N ASP A 273 -7.54 -1.10 12.65
CA ASP A 273 -8.83 -1.67 13.03
C ASP A 273 -8.89 -3.18 12.78
N ASP A 274 -9.73 -3.88 13.53
CA ASP A 274 -9.91 -5.32 13.34
C ASP A 274 -10.49 -5.68 11.98
N MET A 275 -9.97 -6.74 11.37
CA MET A 275 -10.43 -7.25 10.08
C MET A 275 -11.77 -7.99 10.25
N THR A 276 -12.83 -7.24 10.52
CA THR A 276 -14.22 -7.69 10.59
C THR A 276 -15.03 -6.97 9.51
N ALA A 277 -16.15 -7.56 9.07
CA ALA A 277 -16.96 -6.96 8.02
C ALA A 277 -17.54 -5.60 8.47
N GLU A 278 -17.93 -5.52 9.73
CA GLU A 278 -18.52 -4.34 10.36
C GLU A 278 -17.54 -3.17 10.43
N GLN A 279 -16.28 -3.44 10.77
CA GLN A 279 -15.24 -2.40 10.82
C GLN A 279 -14.84 -1.98 9.40
N VAL A 280 -14.53 -2.93 8.52
CA VAL A 280 -14.12 -2.64 7.14
C VAL A 280 -15.20 -1.86 6.39
N ALA A 281 -16.48 -2.16 6.59
CA ALA A 281 -17.59 -1.43 5.96
C ALA A 281 -17.68 0.06 6.34
N ARG A 282 -17.11 0.49 7.47
CA ARG A 282 -17.11 1.89 7.92
C ARG A 282 -16.07 2.75 7.22
N HIS A 283 -15.07 2.11 6.59
CA HIS A 283 -13.97 2.80 5.94
C HIS A 283 -14.35 3.36 4.57
N SER A 284 -13.59 4.36 4.13
CA SER A 284 -13.80 4.97 2.82
C SER A 284 -13.47 3.99 1.70
N ARG A 285 -14.27 4.01 0.62
CA ARG A 285 -13.95 3.36 -0.66
C ARG A 285 -13.06 4.20 -1.58
N VAL A 286 -12.62 5.37 -1.12
CA VAL A 286 -11.66 6.23 -1.82
C VAL A 286 -10.34 6.13 -1.08
N HIS A 287 -9.26 5.92 -1.82
CA HIS A 287 -7.92 5.76 -1.27
C HIS A 287 -6.91 6.68 -1.98
N PRO A 288 -6.04 7.41 -1.23
CA PRO A 288 -5.14 8.40 -1.81
C PRO A 288 -4.01 7.80 -2.65
N ARG A 289 -3.69 6.51 -2.48
CA ARG A 289 -2.64 5.80 -3.24
C ARG A 289 -3.18 4.91 -4.36
N CYS A 290 -4.46 5.03 -4.69
CA CYS A 290 -5.05 4.30 -5.82
C CYS A 290 -4.45 4.76 -7.16
N GLY A 291 -4.17 3.81 -8.06
CA GLY A 291 -3.68 4.08 -9.41
C GLY A 291 -4.64 4.92 -10.26
N THR A 292 -5.94 4.93 -9.95
CA THR A 292 -6.92 5.84 -10.60
C THR A 292 -6.53 7.30 -10.49
N ASN A 293 -5.86 7.72 -9.40
CA ASN A 293 -5.38 9.09 -9.25
C ASN A 293 -4.34 9.46 -10.31
N LEU A 294 -3.48 8.50 -10.69
CA LEU A 294 -2.51 8.68 -11.76
C LEU A 294 -3.17 8.66 -13.14
N VAL A 295 -4.11 7.73 -13.36
CA VAL A 295 -4.84 7.62 -14.64
C VAL A 295 -5.60 8.91 -14.96
N VAL A 296 -6.23 9.55 -13.97
CA VAL A 296 -6.94 10.83 -14.17
C VAL A 296 -5.99 11.94 -14.61
N VAL A 297 -4.78 12.00 -14.05
CA VAL A 297 -3.77 12.98 -14.45
C VAL A 297 -3.36 12.74 -15.90
N ILE A 298 -2.99 11.50 -16.25
CA ILE A 298 -2.54 11.12 -17.60
C ILE A 298 -3.64 11.40 -18.64
N ALA A 299 -4.88 11.00 -18.34
CA ALA A 299 -6.02 11.22 -19.22
C ALA A 299 -6.31 12.71 -19.46
N THR A 300 -6.22 13.52 -18.40
CA THR A 300 -6.44 14.97 -18.54
C THR A 300 -5.35 15.59 -19.40
N PHE A 301 -4.08 15.16 -19.24
CA PHE A 301 -3.00 15.58 -20.11
C PHE A 301 -3.23 15.21 -21.58
N ALA A 302 -3.70 13.99 -21.85
CA ALA A 302 -3.98 13.54 -23.21
C ALA A 302 -5.08 14.41 -23.86
N ILE A 303 -6.21 14.59 -23.17
CA ILE A 303 -7.34 15.40 -23.68
C ILE A 303 -6.94 16.86 -23.91
N VAL A 304 -6.24 17.46 -22.94
CA VAL A 304 -5.85 18.88 -23.00
C VAL A 304 -4.76 19.12 -24.04
N GLY A 305 -3.82 18.18 -24.20
CA GLY A 305 -2.78 18.23 -25.22
C GLY A 305 -3.31 18.09 -26.65
N GLU A 306 -4.41 17.37 -26.85
CA GLU A 306 -5.08 17.30 -28.16
C GLU A 306 -5.90 18.55 -28.50
N LEU A 307 -6.49 19.20 -27.48
CA LEU A 307 -7.35 20.38 -27.67
C LEU A 307 -6.58 21.67 -27.98
N TRP A 308 -5.35 21.80 -27.49
CA TRP A 308 -4.61 23.05 -27.55
C TRP A 308 -3.14 22.82 -27.91
N ASP A 309 -2.61 23.69 -28.78
CA ASP A 309 -1.17 23.86 -28.96
C ASP A 309 -0.62 24.69 -27.78
N ILE A 310 -0.41 24.01 -26.65
CA ILE A 310 -0.06 24.64 -25.38
C ILE A 310 1.45 24.87 -25.33
N SER A 311 1.85 26.13 -25.19
CA SER A 311 3.26 26.47 -24.95
C SER A 311 3.80 25.77 -23.69
N GLY A 312 5.11 25.49 -23.66
CA GLY A 312 5.72 24.72 -22.56
C GLY A 312 5.47 25.28 -21.15
N PHE A 313 5.30 26.60 -21.02
CA PHE A 313 4.93 27.24 -19.76
C PHE A 313 3.54 26.79 -19.27
N TRP A 314 2.52 26.86 -20.13
CA TRP A 314 1.14 26.52 -19.78
C TRP A 314 0.98 25.01 -19.57
N LEU A 315 1.75 24.19 -20.28
CA LEU A 315 1.79 22.74 -20.05
C LEU A 315 2.37 22.42 -18.67
N GLY A 316 3.45 23.11 -18.27
CA GLY A 316 4.01 23.02 -16.92
C GLY A 316 3.07 23.53 -15.83
N PHE A 317 2.32 24.59 -16.10
CA PHE A 317 1.30 25.10 -15.18
C PHE A 317 0.13 24.12 -15.01
N LEU A 318 -0.37 23.53 -16.09
CA LEU A 318 -1.37 22.46 -16.05
C LEU A 318 -0.84 21.26 -15.24
N ALA A 319 0.42 20.87 -15.45
CA ALA A 319 1.07 19.81 -14.70
C ALA A 319 1.03 20.07 -13.20
N LEU A 320 1.34 21.30 -12.79
CA LEU A 320 1.28 21.71 -11.40
C LEU A 320 -0.14 21.66 -10.84
N VAL A 321 -1.12 22.22 -11.57
CA VAL A 321 -2.53 22.21 -11.15
C VAL A 321 -3.05 20.77 -11.01
N LEU A 322 -2.78 19.90 -11.97
CA LEU A 322 -3.18 18.49 -11.91
C LEU A 322 -2.44 17.73 -10.81
N ALA A 323 -1.14 18.01 -10.61
CA ALA A 323 -0.39 17.42 -9.52
C ALA A 323 -0.99 17.79 -8.15
N LEU A 324 -1.43 19.03 -7.96
CA LEU A 324 -2.09 19.48 -6.73
C LEU A 324 -3.54 18.96 -6.62
N GLY A 325 -4.26 18.90 -7.74
CA GLY A 325 -5.66 18.48 -7.81
C GLY A 325 -5.90 16.97 -7.91
N ARG A 326 -4.85 16.15 -8.11
CA ARG A 326 -4.96 14.71 -8.40
C ARG A 326 -5.73 13.93 -7.33
N TYR A 327 -5.62 14.32 -6.06
CA TYR A 327 -6.33 13.62 -4.98
C TYR A 327 -7.82 13.95 -4.99
N THR A 328 -8.18 15.19 -5.30
CA THR A 328 -9.58 15.62 -5.41
C THR A 328 -10.24 15.01 -6.64
N LEU A 329 -9.64 15.22 -7.82
CA LEU A 329 -10.16 14.70 -9.09
C LEU A 329 -10.16 13.16 -9.09
N GLY A 330 -9.05 12.56 -8.69
CA GLY A 330 -8.93 11.12 -8.56
C GLY A 330 -9.89 10.53 -7.52
N GLY A 331 -10.11 11.20 -6.39
CA GLY A 331 -11.09 10.78 -5.39
C GLY A 331 -12.53 10.83 -5.89
N LEU A 332 -12.90 11.85 -6.67
CA LEU A 332 -14.21 11.92 -7.35
C LEU A 332 -14.36 10.80 -8.37
N THR A 333 -13.36 10.57 -9.23
CA THR A 333 -13.34 9.47 -10.19
C THR A 333 -13.46 8.12 -9.51
N GLN A 334 -12.74 7.90 -8.40
CA GLN A 334 -12.89 6.70 -7.60
C GLN A 334 -14.32 6.55 -7.09
N ARG A 335 -14.91 7.60 -6.50
CA ARG A 335 -16.25 7.54 -5.91
C ARG A 335 -17.36 7.31 -6.93
N TYR A 336 -17.25 7.90 -8.11
CA TYR A 336 -18.35 7.93 -9.09
C TYR A 336 -18.14 7.04 -10.31
N LEU A 337 -16.90 6.68 -10.63
CA LEU A 337 -16.58 5.91 -11.83
C LEU A 337 -15.98 4.55 -11.45
N THR A 338 -14.84 4.51 -10.76
CA THR A 338 -14.07 3.26 -10.59
C THR A 338 -14.41 2.45 -9.34
N THR A 339 -15.32 2.90 -8.48
CA THR A 339 -15.80 2.10 -7.34
C THR A 339 -17.31 2.20 -7.16
N ARG A 340 -17.93 1.16 -6.62
CA ARG A 340 -19.33 1.16 -6.14
C ARG A 340 -19.40 0.57 -4.73
N PRO A 341 -20.47 0.79 -3.96
CA PRO A 341 -20.65 0.07 -2.70
C PRO A 341 -20.48 -1.44 -2.91
N PRO A 342 -19.63 -2.11 -2.12
CA PRO A 342 -19.42 -3.54 -2.26
C PRO A 342 -20.64 -4.29 -1.72
N SER A 343 -20.96 -5.42 -2.35
CA SER A 343 -21.87 -6.43 -1.80
C SER A 343 -21.24 -7.15 -0.60
N PRO A 344 -22.02 -7.87 0.21
CA PRO A 344 -21.49 -8.61 1.36
C PRO A 344 -20.39 -9.62 1.00
N SER A 345 -20.51 -10.30 -0.15
CA SER A 345 -19.50 -11.26 -0.62
C SER A 345 -18.20 -10.58 -1.07
N GLU A 346 -18.30 -9.43 -1.74
CA GLU A 346 -17.15 -8.61 -2.16
C GLU A 346 -16.40 -8.06 -0.94
N LEU A 347 -17.14 -7.52 0.04
CA LEU A 347 -16.58 -7.04 1.30
C LEU A 347 -15.91 -8.19 2.08
N ALA A 348 -16.57 -9.34 2.16
CA ALA A 348 -16.00 -10.54 2.79
C ALA A 348 -14.73 -11.02 2.09
N SER A 349 -14.61 -10.85 0.76
CA SER A 349 -13.36 -11.13 0.05
C SER A 349 -12.23 -10.21 0.51
N GLY A 350 -12.51 -8.92 0.72
CA GLY A 350 -11.55 -7.98 1.28
C GLY A 350 -11.10 -8.39 2.68
N VAL A 351 -12.05 -8.64 3.58
CA VAL A 351 -11.78 -9.08 4.96
C VAL A 351 -10.92 -10.36 5.01
N ARG A 352 -11.24 -11.37 4.18
CA ARG A 352 -10.44 -12.60 4.10
C ARG A 352 -9.01 -12.32 3.65
N ALA A 353 -8.84 -11.57 2.56
CA ALA A 353 -7.51 -11.19 2.06
C ALA A 353 -6.73 -10.38 3.11
N GLY A 354 -7.41 -9.52 3.88
CA GLY A 354 -6.81 -8.72 4.93
C GLY A 354 -6.28 -9.56 6.08
N ARG A 355 -7.07 -10.51 6.60
CA ARG A 355 -6.62 -11.45 7.65
C ARG A 355 -5.44 -12.29 7.19
N GLU A 356 -5.55 -12.87 6.00
CA GLU A 356 -4.49 -13.69 5.40
C GLU A 356 -3.20 -12.88 5.19
N LEU A 357 -3.31 -11.60 4.80
CA LEU A 357 -2.14 -10.73 4.65
C LEU A 357 -1.46 -10.46 5.99
N ILE A 358 -2.23 -10.17 7.04
CA ILE A 358 -1.70 -9.92 8.39
C ILE A 358 -0.95 -11.17 8.88
N GLU A 359 -1.58 -12.34 8.81
CA GLU A 359 -1.00 -13.61 9.23
C GLU A 359 0.32 -13.89 8.48
N ARG A 360 0.30 -13.83 7.15
CA ARG A 360 1.51 -14.08 6.36
C ARG A 360 2.58 -13.00 6.55
N HIS A 361 2.18 -11.75 6.84
CA HIS A 361 3.13 -10.70 7.15
C HIS A 361 3.85 -10.98 8.46
N GLN A 362 3.14 -11.45 9.49
CA GLN A 362 3.70 -11.84 10.78
C GLN A 362 4.75 -12.95 10.63
N ASP A 363 4.47 -13.95 9.80
CA ASP A 363 5.42 -15.04 9.52
C ASP A 363 6.63 -14.59 8.68
N ALA A 364 6.52 -13.46 7.98
CA ALA A 364 7.53 -12.92 7.07
C ALA A 364 8.30 -11.71 7.64
N VAL A 365 7.98 -11.23 8.85
CA VAL A 365 8.69 -10.11 9.49
C VAL A 365 10.19 -10.42 9.48
N GLY A 366 11.01 -9.46 9.06
CA GLY A 366 12.47 -9.57 9.03
C GLY A 366 13.08 -10.45 7.95
N ARG A 367 12.27 -11.14 7.12
CA ARG A 367 12.82 -11.89 5.97
C ARG A 367 13.35 -10.90 4.92
N PRO A 368 14.57 -11.11 4.38
CA PRO A 368 15.07 -10.28 3.31
C PRO A 368 14.19 -10.45 2.06
N SER A 369 13.87 -9.34 1.41
CA SER A 369 13.20 -9.33 0.10
C SER A 369 14.10 -8.65 -0.92
N ASN A 370 14.31 -9.31 -2.06
CA ASN A 370 15.00 -8.71 -3.18
C ASN A 370 14.02 -7.87 -4.03
N VAL A 371 14.57 -6.97 -4.85
CA VAL A 371 13.78 -6.04 -5.67
C VAL A 371 12.85 -6.78 -6.64
N LEU A 372 13.32 -7.88 -7.24
CA LEU A 372 12.53 -8.67 -8.20
C LEU A 372 11.30 -9.31 -7.55
N SER A 373 11.46 -9.89 -6.37
CA SER A 373 10.37 -10.44 -5.57
C SER A 373 9.36 -9.35 -5.22
N ARG A 374 9.82 -8.13 -4.91
CA ARG A 374 8.93 -7.00 -4.66
C ARG A 374 8.10 -6.63 -5.88
N ILE A 375 8.74 -6.51 -7.04
CA ILE A 375 8.05 -6.20 -8.31
C ILE A 375 7.02 -7.28 -8.64
N TRP A 376 7.39 -8.56 -8.50
CA TRP A 376 6.47 -9.68 -8.69
C TRP A 376 5.26 -9.62 -7.74
N CYS A 377 5.51 -9.26 -6.48
CA CYS A 377 4.46 -9.13 -5.46
C CYS A 377 3.58 -7.91 -5.64
N MET A 378 3.88 -6.98 -6.55
CA MET A 378 2.95 -5.89 -6.86
C MET A 378 1.76 -6.35 -7.71
N GLY A 379 1.88 -7.49 -8.41
CA GLY A 379 0.80 -8.02 -9.26
C GLY A 379 0.65 -7.35 -10.63
N LEU A 380 1.42 -6.28 -10.89
CA LEU A 380 1.33 -5.50 -12.12
C LEU A 380 1.74 -6.30 -13.36
N LEU A 381 2.78 -7.14 -13.25
CA LEU A 381 3.26 -7.95 -14.39
C LEU A 381 2.20 -8.96 -14.84
N GLN A 382 1.51 -9.58 -13.89
CA GLN A 382 0.43 -10.53 -14.15
C GLN A 382 -0.75 -9.83 -14.83
N ALA A 383 -1.14 -8.64 -14.34
CA ALA A 383 -2.19 -7.84 -14.97
C ALA A 383 -1.79 -7.38 -16.38
N MET A 384 -0.54 -6.93 -16.59
CA MET A 384 -0.05 -6.56 -17.91
C MET A 384 -0.06 -7.75 -18.87
N ALA A 385 0.37 -8.94 -18.43
CA ALA A 385 0.32 -10.15 -19.24
C ALA A 385 -1.12 -10.48 -19.66
N GLY A 386 -2.08 -10.35 -18.75
CA GLY A 386 -3.51 -10.51 -19.07
C GLY A 386 -4.02 -9.51 -20.08
N LEU A 387 -3.70 -8.24 -19.91
CA LEU A 387 -4.06 -7.16 -20.82
C LEU A 387 -3.53 -7.43 -22.24
N PHE A 388 -2.24 -7.76 -22.38
CA PHE A 388 -1.63 -8.05 -23.67
C PHE A 388 -2.18 -9.32 -24.31
N ALA A 389 -2.42 -10.38 -23.52
CA ALA A 389 -3.02 -11.60 -24.03
C ALA A 389 -4.44 -11.38 -24.58
N ALA A 390 -5.27 -10.60 -23.87
CA ALA A 390 -6.60 -10.24 -24.34
C ALA A 390 -6.54 -9.38 -25.61
N SER A 391 -5.65 -8.37 -25.64
CA SER A 391 -5.45 -7.53 -26.82
C SER A 391 -5.01 -8.34 -28.04
N TRP A 392 -4.01 -9.21 -27.89
CA TRP A 392 -3.52 -10.09 -28.93
C TRP A 392 -4.61 -11.06 -29.44
N ALA A 393 -5.38 -11.67 -28.53
CA ALA A 393 -6.45 -12.58 -28.92
C ALA A 393 -7.55 -11.85 -29.73
N ILE A 394 -7.99 -10.68 -29.25
CA ILE A 394 -9.05 -9.90 -29.91
C ILE A 394 -8.58 -9.41 -31.28
N THR A 395 -7.37 -8.85 -31.37
CA THR A 395 -6.81 -8.38 -32.65
C THR A 395 -6.59 -9.51 -33.64
N SER A 396 -6.15 -10.69 -33.18
CA SER A 396 -6.00 -11.87 -34.04
C SER A 396 -7.35 -12.36 -34.59
N ILE A 397 -8.38 -12.43 -33.75
CA ILE A 397 -9.74 -12.78 -34.18
C ILE A 397 -10.29 -11.74 -35.15
N ALA A 398 -10.13 -10.44 -34.83
CA ALA A 398 -10.57 -9.35 -35.69
C ALA A 398 -9.92 -9.41 -37.08
N SER A 399 -8.61 -9.71 -37.13
CA SER A 399 -7.87 -9.90 -38.38
C SER A 399 -8.42 -11.07 -39.20
N LEU A 400 -8.65 -12.22 -38.56
CA LEU A 400 -9.23 -13.41 -39.22
C LEU A 400 -10.64 -13.16 -39.78
N LEU A 401 -11.43 -12.31 -39.11
CA LEU A 401 -12.78 -11.93 -39.53
C LEU A 401 -12.80 -10.77 -40.54
N GLY A 402 -11.64 -10.23 -40.94
CA GLY A 402 -11.53 -9.16 -41.93
C GLY A 402 -11.72 -7.73 -41.37
N PHE A 403 -11.70 -7.54 -40.06
CA PHE A 403 -11.80 -6.22 -39.40
C PHE A 403 -10.47 -5.46 -39.36
N GLY A 404 -9.81 -5.28 -40.52
CA GLY A 404 -8.49 -4.66 -40.62
C GLY A 404 -8.41 -3.23 -40.05
N GLN A 405 -9.48 -2.44 -40.17
CA GLN A 405 -9.55 -1.09 -39.58
C GLN A 405 -9.55 -1.10 -38.05
N LEU A 406 -10.24 -2.06 -37.42
CA LEU A 406 -10.22 -2.22 -35.97
C LEU A 406 -8.84 -2.67 -35.49
N VAL A 407 -8.18 -3.57 -36.22
CA VAL A 407 -6.81 -4.00 -35.93
C VAL A 407 -5.84 -2.82 -35.98
N ALA A 408 -5.93 -1.99 -37.02
CA ALA A 408 -5.11 -0.79 -37.17
C ALA A 408 -5.36 0.28 -36.09
N LEU A 409 -6.55 0.27 -35.47
CA LEU A 409 -6.90 1.20 -34.39
C LEU A 409 -6.40 0.73 -33.02
N ILE A 410 -6.26 -0.58 -32.82
CA ILE A 410 -5.77 -1.18 -31.58
C ILE A 410 -4.23 -1.23 -31.56
N ALA A 411 -3.60 -1.43 -32.72
CA ALA A 411 -2.15 -1.44 -32.92
C ALA A 411 -1.57 -0.03 -32.78
#